data_AF-A0A821XIP7-F1
#
_entry.id   AF-A0A821XIP7-F1
#
_cell.length_a   1.000
_cell.length_b   1.000
_cell.length_c   1.000
_cell.angle_alpha   90.00
_cell.angle_beta   90.00
_cell.angle_gamma   90.00
#
_symmetry.space_group_name_H-M   'P 1'
#
loop_
_entity.id
_entity.type
_entity.pdbx_description
1 polymer ?
#
loop_
_entity_poly.entity_id
_entity_poly.type
_entity_poly.pdbx_seq_one_letter_code
_entity_poly.pdbx_strand_id
1 'polypeptide(L)' 'NDFDRSILYSNRAATYLEKPEQTEFNSSNDSRYLALQDAEHARDLRPTWPKAHCRVGQAYMALGEFEKAVHSYNKALALD' A
#
# COMPACT_ATOMS: atom_id res chain seq x y z
N ASN A 1 5.34 2.33 19.77
CA ASN A 1 5.40 0.88 19.54
C ASN A 1 5.33 0.64 18.03
N ASP A 2 6.08 -0.29 17.46
CA ASP A 2 6.11 -0.48 15.99
C ASP A 2 4.80 -1.06 15.43
N PHE A 3 4.04 -1.73 16.28
CA PHE A 3 2.67 -2.17 16.00
C PHE A 3 1.74 -1.02 15.59
N ASP A 4 1.65 0.03 16.41
CA ASP A 4 0.76 1.18 16.14
C ASP A 4 1.19 1.94 14.89
N ARG A 5 2.51 2.01 14.65
CA ARG A 5 3.07 2.62 13.45
C ARG A 5 2.64 1.84 12.20
N SER A 6 2.77 0.52 12.19
CA SER A 6 2.38 -0.30 11.02
C SER A 6 0.90 -0.08 10.64
N ILE A 7 0.02 0.03 11.64
CA ILE A 7 -1.42 0.29 11.43
C ILE A 7 -1.64 1.69 10.88
N LEU A 8 -0.95 2.70 11.43
CA LEU A 8 -1.05 4.08 10.95
C LEU A 8 -0.67 4.19 9.47
N TYR A 9 0.48 3.63 9.08
CA TYR A 9 0.94 3.65 7.69
C TYR A 9 -0.01 2.87 6.76
N SER A 10 -0.47 1.69 7.17
CA SER A 10 -1.47 0.91 6.40
C SER A 10 -2.79 1.67 6.18
N ASN A 11 -3.26 2.42 7.19
CA ASN A 11 -4.50 3.19 7.07
C ASN A 11 -4.29 4.45 6.22
N ARG A 12 -3.15 5.11 6.35
CA ARG A 12 -2.79 6.28 5.53
C ARG A 12 -2.66 5.91 4.05
N ALA A 13 -2.05 4.76 3.75
CA ALA A 13 -2.02 4.18 2.40
C ALA A 13 -3.44 3.98 1.83
N ALA A 14 -4.38 3.46 2.63
CA ALA A 14 -5.75 3.27 2.18
C ALA A 14 -6.45 4.59 1.84
N THR A 15 -6.25 5.63 2.65
CA THR A 15 -6.81 6.96 2.37
C THR A 15 -6.27 7.58 1.08
N TYR A 16 -5.00 7.34 0.75
CA TYR A 16 -4.45 7.78 -0.54
C TYR A 16 -5.09 7.05 -1.73
N LEU A 17 -5.48 5.78 -1.55
CA LEU A 17 -6.15 4.98 -2.60
C LEU A 17 -7.65 5.27 -2.74
N GLU A 18 -8.31 5.69 -1.66
CA GLU A 18 -9.76 5.98 -1.66
C GLU A 18 -10.10 7.34 -2.26
N LYS A 19 -9.16 8.30 -2.27
CA LYS A 19 -9.42 9.63 -2.78
C LYS A 19 -9.63 9.55 -4.30
N PRO A 20 -10.87 9.78 -4.81
CA PRO A 20 -11.06 9.92 -6.23
C PRO A 20 -10.27 11.15 -6.66
N GLU A 21 -9.43 10.95 -7.67
CA GLU A 21 -8.51 11.91 -8.27
C GLU A 21 -9.23 13.22 -8.62
N GLN A 22 -9.36 14.10 -7.64
CA GLN A 22 -9.72 15.50 -7.84
C GLN A 22 -8.42 16.25 -7.79
N THR A 23 -8.07 16.77 -8.95
CA THR A 23 -6.95 17.67 -9.25
C THR A 23 -5.61 16.98 -9.56
N GLU A 24 -5.37 16.97 -10.88
CA GLU A 24 -4.08 17.16 -11.53
C GLU A 24 -3.18 15.93 -11.73
N PHE A 25 -3.42 15.31 -12.88
CA PHE A 25 -2.61 14.39 -13.69
C PHE A 25 -1.12 14.77 -13.86
N ASN A 26 -0.60 15.82 -13.21
CA ASN A 26 0.73 16.40 -13.46
C ASN A 26 1.48 16.89 -12.21
N SER A 27 1.09 16.48 -10.99
CA SER A 27 1.90 16.77 -9.81
C SER A 27 2.91 15.66 -9.53
N SER A 28 4.16 16.04 -9.26
CA SER A 28 5.31 15.18 -8.95
C SER A 28 5.16 14.25 -7.73
N ASN A 29 3.97 14.20 -7.12
CA ASN A 29 3.60 13.43 -5.95
C ASN A 29 2.26 12.71 -6.21
N ASP A 30 2.28 11.68 -7.07
CA ASP A 30 1.12 10.83 -7.28
C ASP A 30 0.70 10.20 -5.95
N SER A 31 -0.57 10.38 -5.57
CA SER A 31 -1.15 9.79 -4.36
C SER A 31 -0.91 8.27 -4.30
N ARG A 32 -0.85 7.61 -5.46
CA ARG A 32 -0.59 6.17 -5.59
C ARG A 32 0.84 5.79 -5.18
N TYR A 33 1.83 6.64 -5.49
CA TYR A 33 3.20 6.42 -5.03
C TYR A 33 3.34 6.63 -3.52
N LEU A 34 2.62 7.61 -2.95
CA LEU A 34 2.56 7.80 -1.49
C LEU A 34 1.88 6.61 -0.80
N ALA A 35 0.81 6.07 -1.39
CA ALA A 35 0.16 4.85 -0.90
C ALA A 35 1.13 3.66 -0.90
N LEU A 36 1.91 3.50 -1.97
CA LEU A 36 2.91 2.44 -2.07
C LEU A 36 3.99 2.58 -0.99
N GLN A 37 4.54 3.78 -0.82
CA GLN A 37 5.57 4.04 0.18
C GLN A 37 5.09 3.71 1.61
N ASP A 38 3.87 4.12 1.95
CA ASP A 38 3.28 3.83 3.24
C ASP A 38 2.98 2.34 3.44
N ALA A 39 2.48 1.66 2.40
CA ALA A 39 2.21 0.24 2.45
C ALA A 39 3.50 -0.59 2.60
N GLU A 40 4.56 -0.23 1.88
CA GLU A 40 5.89 -0.84 2.00
C GLU A 40 6.44 -0.64 3.42
N HIS A 41 6.30 0.56 3.98
CA HIS A 41 6.77 0.82 5.33
C HIS A 41 5.95 0.04 6.39
N ALA A 42 4.63 -0.08 6.22
CA ALA A 42 3.80 -0.93 7.08
C ALA A 42 4.23 -2.40 7.03
N ARG A 43 4.62 -2.89 5.83
CA ARG A 43 5.14 -4.24 5.63
C ARG A 43 6.52 -4.39 6.28
N ASP A 44 7.40 -3.42 6.15
CA ASP A 44 8.75 -3.50 6.73
C ASP A 44 8.71 -3.48 8.26
N LEU A 45 7.77 -2.71 8.83
CA LEU A 45 7.50 -2.72 10.28
C LEU A 45 6.91 -4.05 10.77
N ARG A 46 6.11 -4.72 9.92
CA ARG A 46 5.51 -6.02 10.27
C ARG A 46 5.44 -6.96 9.06
N PRO A 47 6.54 -7.66 8.73
CA PRO A 47 6.63 -8.48 7.52
C PRO A 47 5.68 -9.67 7.51
N THR A 48 5.23 -10.11 8.68
CA THR A 48 4.30 -11.23 8.86
C THR A 48 2.84 -10.78 8.95
N TRP A 49 2.52 -9.53 8.57
CA TRP A 49 1.14 -9.02 8.60
C TRP A 49 0.49 -9.09 7.22
N PRO A 50 -0.49 -9.99 7.01
CA PRO A 50 -1.14 -10.16 5.69
C PRO A 50 -1.72 -8.86 5.14
N LYS A 51 -2.33 -8.04 6.02
CA LYS A 51 -2.95 -6.78 5.64
C LYS A 51 -1.95 -5.77 5.06
N ALA A 52 -0.71 -5.74 5.54
CA ALA A 52 0.31 -4.86 4.97
C ALA A 52 0.67 -5.28 3.54
N HIS A 53 0.82 -6.57 3.27
CA HIS A 53 1.05 -7.08 1.91
C HIS A 53 -0.15 -6.83 0.99
N CYS A 54 -1.38 -6.96 1.50
CA CYS A 54 -2.57 -6.56 0.75
C CYS A 54 -2.56 -5.08 0.38
N ARG A 55 -2.11 -4.18 1.29
CA ARG A 55 -2.00 -2.75 1.00
C ARG A 55 -0.95 -2.45 -0.07
N VAL A 56 0.18 -3.16 -0.05
CA VAL A 56 1.20 -3.05 -1.11
C VAL A 56 0.61 -3.50 -2.45
N GLY A 57 -0.13 -4.60 -2.45
CA GLY A 57 -0.85 -5.09 -3.64
C GLY A 57 -1.83 -4.06 -4.20
N GLN A 58 -2.63 -3.43 -3.33
CA GLN A 58 -3.60 -2.40 -3.72
C GLN A 58 -2.91 -1.15 -4.29
N ALA A 59 -1.78 -0.73 -3.73
CA ALA A 59 -1.02 0.40 -4.24
C ALA A 59 -0.43 0.12 -5.63
N TYR A 60 0.12 -1.08 -5.86
CA TYR A 60 0.57 -1.49 -7.19
C TYR A 60 -0.57 -1.60 -8.20
N MET A 61 -1.76 -2.07 -7.80
CA MET A 61 -2.95 -2.07 -8.66
C MET A 61 -3.29 -0.66 -9.13
N ALA A 62 -3.29 0.32 -8.23
CA ALA A 62 -3.59 1.72 -8.57
C ALA A 62 -2.53 2.31 -9.52
N LEU A 63 -1.27 1.91 -9.39
CA LEU A 63 -0.17 2.29 -10.28
C LEU A 63 -0.18 1.56 -11.63
N GLY A 64 -1.06 0.57 -11.84
CA GLY A 64 -1.10 -0.25 -13.06
C GLY A 64 -0.03 -1.35 -13.11
N GLU A 65 0.66 -1.58 -11.99
CA GLU A 65 1.75 -2.56 -11.84
C GLU A 65 1.20 -3.93 -11.42
N PHE A 66 0.37 -4.54 -12.28
CA PHE A 66 -0.42 -5.71 -11.94
C PHE A 66 0.40 -6.94 -11.51
N GLU A 67 1.56 -7.18 -12.13
CA GLU A 67 2.42 -8.31 -11.77
C GLU A 67 2.93 -8.20 -10.33
N LYS A 68 3.38 -7.00 -9.93
CA LYS A 68 3.84 -6.71 -8.56
C LYS A 68 2.69 -6.78 -7.56
N ALA A 69 1.49 -6.38 -7.98
CA ALA A 69 0.29 -6.50 -7.17
C ALA A 69 -0.04 -7.97 -6.85
N VAL A 70 -0.08 -8.83 -7.88
CA VAL A 70 -0.33 -10.27 -7.73
C VAL A 70 0.70 -10.91 -6.80
N HIS A 71 1.98 -10.60 -6.97
CA HIS A 71 3.03 -11.10 -6.08
C HIS A 71 2.80 -10.71 -4.62
N SER A 72 2.41 -9.46 -4.38
CA SER A 72 2.10 -8.96 -3.04
C SER A 72 0.88 -9.65 -2.43
N TYR A 73 -0.18 -9.87 -3.22
CA TYR A 73 -1.35 -10.61 -2.76
C TYR A 73 -1.04 -12.08 -2.46
N ASN A 74 -0.22 -12.75 -3.29
CA ASN A 74 0.20 -14.11 -3.02
C ASN A 74 0.99 -14.23 -1.72
N LYS A 75 1.86 -13.25 -1.41
CA LYS A 75 2.53 -13.17 -0.10
C LYS A 75 1.55 -12.97 1.04
N ALA A 76 0.53 -12.12 0.87
CA ALA A 76 -0.50 -11.92 1.87
C ALA A 76 -1.25 -13.23 2.16
N LEU A 77 -1.64 -13.95 1.10
CA LEU A 77 -2.33 -15.25 1.21
C LEU A 77 -1.46 -16.33 1.85
N ALA A 78 -0.15 -16.29 1.67
CA ALA A 78 0.77 -17.23 2.31
C ALA A 78 1.00 -16.95 3.82
N LEU A 79 0.60 -15.76 4.28
CA LEU A 79 0.76 -15.31 5.67
C LEU A 79 -0.55 -15.30 6.47
N ASP A 80 -1.68 -15.48 5.79
CA ASP A 80 -3.01 -15.66 6.40
C ASP A 80 -3.12 -17.05 7.05
#